data_AF-A0A933MIB9-F1
#
_entry.id   AF-A0A933MIB9-F1
#
_cell.length_a   1.000
_cell.length_b   1.000
_cell.length_c   1.000
_cell.angle_alpha   90.00
_cell.angle_beta   90.00
_cell.angle_gamma   90.00
#
_symmetry.space_group_name_H-M   'P 1'
#
loop_
_entity.id
_entity.type
_entity.pdbx_description
1 polymer ?
#
loop_
_entity_poly.entity_id
_entity_poly.type
_entity_poly.pdbx_seq_one_letter_code
_entity_poly.pdbx_strand_id
1 'polypeptide(L)'
;MSLALNNSVAVFIPARKPKVISESGGKHEHRLETIDEYDEANILSESLIGKLTEQGYQVVDVAPTHEIDAAGVEKAMKSGNYMVLRSLMYKFLSNLIIIGKIDYAISTQKGADVGYGISMPFNNVTVRLTYRIVTRDASGKMVILTAGAEEGKGLAMNVEDAAANGLNDLSEKISPVIMEKLSKHITGIAKKINVTVGGVNDVNTNFAVKDALQSTAWVTNVEEKNLGEFIVSYPENTVYLANSISQKPDFRILNFSQYSLKIMYTEAVK
;
A
#
# COMPACT_ATOMS: atom_id res chain seq x y z
N MET A 1 -11.98 -14.78 16.30
CA MET A 1 -11.72 -14.93 14.86
C MET A 1 -11.81 -13.56 14.23
N SER A 2 -10.69 -13.01 13.77
CA SER A 2 -10.65 -11.74 13.06
C SER A 2 -11.22 -11.98 11.66
N LEU A 3 -12.46 -11.53 11.40
CA LEU A 3 -12.97 -11.51 10.02
C LEU A 3 -12.07 -10.51 9.25
N ALA A 4 -11.33 -11.01 8.25
CA ALA A 4 -10.43 -10.20 7.44
C ALA A 4 -11.20 -9.04 6.79
N LEU A 5 -10.79 -7.80 7.05
CA LEU A 5 -11.30 -6.61 6.38
C LEU A 5 -10.99 -6.72 4.88
N ASN A 6 -11.82 -6.17 3.96
CA ASN A 6 -11.42 -6.14 2.55
C ASN A 6 -10.22 -5.19 2.28
N ASN A 7 -9.68 -4.53 3.31
CA ASN A 7 -8.48 -3.70 3.30
C ASN A 7 -7.16 -4.48 3.47
N SER A 8 -7.15 -5.77 3.12
CA SER A 8 -5.91 -6.53 3.02
C SER A 8 -5.15 -6.19 1.74
N VAL A 9 -3.93 -5.67 1.92
CA VAL A 9 -2.99 -5.31 0.84
C VAL A 9 -1.81 -6.28 0.88
N ALA A 10 -1.61 -7.03 -0.19
CA ALA A 10 -0.38 -7.78 -0.38
C ALA A 10 0.68 -6.88 -1.03
N VAL A 11 1.90 -6.85 -0.48
CA VAL A 11 3.02 -6.08 -1.02
C VAL A 11 4.13 -7.02 -1.43
N PHE A 12 4.60 -6.89 -2.68
CA PHE A 12 5.74 -7.64 -3.18
C PHE A 12 6.53 -6.79 -4.19
N ILE A 13 7.66 -6.24 -3.75
CA ILE A 13 8.51 -5.36 -4.56
C ILE A 13 9.96 -5.83 -4.40
N PRO A 14 10.37 -6.91 -5.07
CA PRO A 14 11.75 -7.38 -5.02
C PRO A 14 12.70 -6.37 -5.68
N ALA A 15 13.92 -6.31 -5.15
CA ALA A 15 14.97 -5.45 -5.64
C ALA A 15 16.15 -6.26 -6.16
N ARG A 16 16.72 -5.93 -7.32
CA ARG A 16 17.93 -6.61 -7.80
C ARG A 16 19.14 -6.21 -6.98
N LYS A 17 19.97 -7.14 -6.51
CA LYS A 17 21.17 -6.75 -5.77
C LYS A 17 22.17 -6.04 -6.68
N PRO A 18 22.64 -4.82 -6.34
CA PRO A 18 23.75 -4.21 -7.06
C PRO A 18 25.03 -4.99 -6.72
N LYS A 19 25.71 -5.55 -7.71
CA LYS A 19 27.04 -6.17 -7.51
C LYS A 19 28.05 -5.52 -8.43
N VAL A 20 29.09 -4.94 -7.83
CA VAL A 20 30.28 -4.47 -8.55
C VAL A 20 31.20 -5.67 -8.75
N ILE A 21 31.36 -6.14 -9.99
CA ILE A 21 32.37 -7.15 -10.32
C ILE A 21 33.70 -6.40 -10.54
N SER A 22 34.68 -6.66 -9.68
CA SER A 22 36.06 -6.28 -9.94
C SER A 22 36.68 -7.30 -10.91
N GLU A 23 37.02 -6.87 -12.13
CA GLU A 23 37.85 -7.68 -13.01
C GLU A 23 39.27 -7.75 -12.45
N SER A 24 39.76 -8.96 -12.24
CA SER A 24 41.17 -9.27 -12.05
C SER A 24 41.83 -9.27 -13.42
N GLY A 25 42.36 -8.11 -13.83
CA GLY A 25 43.08 -7.97 -15.10
C GLY A 25 43.26 -6.51 -15.47
N GLY A 26 44.50 -6.04 -15.49
CA GLY A 26 44.83 -4.62 -15.68
C GLY A 26 44.27 -4.01 -16.97
N LYS A 27 43.12 -3.34 -16.87
CA LYS A 27 42.73 -2.08 -17.51
C LYS A 27 41.31 -1.74 -17.05
N HIS A 28 41.08 -0.47 -16.72
CA HIS A 28 39.88 0.06 -16.08
C HIS A 28 38.64 0.03 -16.99
N GLU A 29 38.02 -1.13 -17.18
CA GLU A 29 36.64 -1.24 -17.65
C GLU A 29 35.83 -2.14 -16.70
N HIS A 30 35.23 -1.53 -15.68
CA HIS A 30 34.30 -2.22 -14.80
C HIS A 30 32.94 -2.32 -15.48
N ARG A 31 32.62 -3.50 -16.03
CA ARG A 31 31.27 -3.80 -16.53
C ARG A 31 30.45 -4.48 -15.43
N LEU A 32 29.26 -3.94 -15.18
CA LEU A 32 28.29 -4.52 -14.23
C LEU A 32 27.53 -5.65 -14.92
N GLU A 33 27.58 -6.85 -14.37
CA GLU A 33 26.54 -7.86 -14.57
C GLU A 33 25.62 -7.86 -13.35
N THR A 34 24.33 -7.62 -13.56
CA THR A 34 23.32 -8.01 -12.57
C THR A 34 23.24 -9.52 -12.57
N ILE A 35 23.71 -10.17 -11.52
CA ILE A 35 23.31 -11.55 -11.23
C ILE A 35 21.80 -11.50 -10.92
N ASP A 36 21.03 -12.50 -11.34
CA ASP A 36 19.60 -12.66 -10.99
C ASP A 36 19.41 -12.99 -9.49
N GLU A 37 20.06 -12.23 -8.60
CA GLU A 37 19.84 -12.27 -7.15
C GLU A 37 18.91 -11.12 -6.77
N TYR A 38 17.78 -11.48 -6.16
CA TYR A 38 16.78 -10.54 -5.67
C TYR A 38 16.88 -10.42 -4.15
N ASP A 39 16.70 -9.19 -3.68
CA ASP A 39 16.43 -8.85 -2.31
C ASP A 39 14.92 -8.60 -2.15
N GLU A 40 14.25 -9.58 -1.56
CA GLU A 40 12.79 -9.59 -1.40
C GLU A 40 12.33 -8.73 -0.22
N ALA A 41 13.23 -8.44 0.73
CA ALA A 41 12.99 -7.59 1.90
C ALA A 41 13.94 -6.38 1.87
N ASN A 42 13.50 -5.29 1.23
CA ASN A 42 14.32 -4.09 1.04
C ASN A 42 13.72 -2.85 1.70
N ILE A 43 14.51 -1.78 1.79
CA ILE A 43 14.13 -0.53 2.46
C ILE A 43 12.80 0.03 1.94
N LEU A 44 12.54 -0.06 0.62
CA LEU A 44 11.30 0.44 0.04
C LEU A 44 10.10 -0.39 0.48
N SER A 45 10.18 -1.73 0.43
CA SER A 45 9.08 -2.60 0.86
C SER A 45 8.76 -2.40 2.33
N GLU A 46 9.76 -2.40 3.20
CA GLU A 46 9.59 -2.19 4.64
C GLU A 46 8.96 -0.83 4.97
N SER A 47 9.46 0.23 4.32
CA SER A 47 8.93 1.58 4.52
C SER A 47 7.48 1.70 4.06
N LEU A 48 7.12 1.06 2.95
CA LEU A 48 5.74 1.05 2.45
C LEU A 48 4.82 0.24 3.35
N ILE A 49 5.26 -0.94 3.83
CA ILE A 49 4.53 -1.76 4.79
C ILE A 49 4.28 -0.95 6.07
N GLY A 50 5.31 -0.30 6.62
CA GLY A 50 5.20 0.60 7.77
C GLY A 50 4.11 1.66 7.58
N LYS A 51 4.18 2.44 6.50
CA LYS A 51 3.17 3.49 6.21
C LYS A 51 1.76 2.93 6.03
N LEU A 52 1.62 1.79 5.34
CA LEU A 52 0.31 1.15 5.17
C LEU A 52 -0.26 0.69 6.52
N THR A 53 0.55 0.03 7.35
CA THR A 53 0.10 -0.40 8.70
C THR A 53 -0.26 0.77 9.61
N GLU A 54 0.50 1.87 9.57
CA GLU A 54 0.17 3.11 10.29
C GLU A 54 -1.18 3.71 9.88
N GLN A 55 -1.52 3.60 8.58
CA GLN A 55 -2.82 4.03 8.05
C GLN A 55 -3.96 3.02 8.29
N GLY A 56 -3.70 1.94 9.05
CA GLY A 56 -4.69 0.96 9.45
C GLY A 56 -4.97 -0.13 8.41
N TYR A 57 -4.17 -0.25 7.35
CA TYR A 57 -4.27 -1.36 6.40
C TYR A 57 -3.77 -2.67 7.00
N GLN A 58 -4.41 -3.78 6.66
CA GLN A 58 -3.87 -5.11 6.95
C GLN A 58 -2.88 -5.48 5.84
N VAL A 59 -1.59 -5.43 6.14
CA VAL A 59 -0.57 -5.73 5.13
C VAL A 59 -0.16 -7.18 5.23
N VAL A 60 -0.19 -7.89 4.10
CA VAL A 60 0.39 -9.22 3.97
C VAL A 60 1.71 -9.06 3.25
N ASP A 61 2.80 -9.23 4.00
CA ASP A 61 4.13 -9.33 3.40
C ASP A 61 4.27 -10.71 2.75
N VAL A 62 4.58 -10.70 1.47
CA VAL A 62 4.64 -11.89 0.63
C VAL A 62 6.05 -12.48 0.56
N ALA A 63 7.08 -11.66 0.79
CA ALA A 63 8.48 -12.08 0.73
C ALA A 63 8.82 -13.31 1.60
N PRO A 64 8.46 -13.39 2.90
CA PRO A 64 8.89 -14.49 3.77
C PRO A 64 8.20 -15.82 3.48
N THR A 65 7.21 -15.84 2.59
CA THR A 65 6.42 -17.04 2.33
C THR A 65 7.13 -18.04 1.43
N HIS A 66 8.16 -17.61 0.66
CA HIS A 66 8.85 -18.39 -0.38
C HIS A 66 7.91 -19.01 -1.44
N GLU A 67 6.65 -18.59 -1.47
CA GLU A 67 5.65 -19.11 -2.39
C GLU A 67 5.70 -18.42 -3.75
N ILE A 68 6.56 -17.40 -3.85
CA ILE A 68 6.77 -16.58 -5.02
C ILE A 68 8.25 -16.55 -5.32
N ASP A 69 8.58 -16.85 -6.58
CA ASP A 69 9.87 -16.52 -7.16
C ASP A 69 9.78 -15.10 -7.77
N ALA A 70 10.69 -14.21 -7.35
CA ALA A 70 10.82 -12.85 -7.89
C ALA A 70 10.92 -12.85 -9.43
N ALA A 71 11.61 -13.83 -10.03
CA ALA A 71 11.70 -13.97 -11.48
C ALA A 71 10.35 -14.35 -12.12
N GLY A 72 9.55 -15.16 -11.42
CA GLY A 72 8.19 -15.51 -11.80
C GLY A 72 7.25 -14.31 -11.84
N VAL A 73 7.32 -13.42 -10.85
CA VAL A 73 6.54 -12.17 -10.83
C VAL A 73 7.01 -11.22 -11.92
N GLU A 74 8.32 -11.05 -12.12
CA GLU A 74 8.83 -10.21 -13.20
C GLU A 74 8.33 -10.70 -14.57
N LYS A 75 8.39 -12.02 -14.81
CA LYS A 75 7.88 -12.63 -16.03
C LYS A 75 6.37 -12.43 -16.19
N ALA A 76 5.59 -12.59 -15.12
CA ALA A 76 4.14 -12.33 -15.13
C ALA A 76 3.82 -10.86 -15.45
N MET A 77 4.59 -9.92 -14.88
CA MET A 77 4.43 -8.49 -15.15
C MET A 77 4.75 -8.14 -16.61
N LYS A 78 5.83 -8.69 -17.17
CA LYS A 78 6.24 -8.47 -18.57
C LYS A 78 5.29 -9.12 -19.57
N SER A 79 4.87 -10.36 -19.31
CA SER A 79 4.01 -11.13 -20.21
C SER A 79 2.52 -10.78 -20.11
N GLY A 80 2.12 -10.03 -19.08
CA GLY A 80 0.70 -9.78 -18.80
C GLY A 80 -0.06 -11.05 -18.35
N ASN A 81 0.65 -12.09 -17.90
CA ASN A 81 0.02 -13.31 -17.41
C ASN A 81 -0.44 -13.12 -15.95
N TYR A 82 -1.68 -12.66 -15.79
CA TYR A 82 -2.30 -12.39 -14.48
C TYR A 82 -2.71 -13.65 -13.71
N MET A 83 -2.51 -14.86 -14.24
CA MET A 83 -2.90 -16.09 -13.53
C MET A 83 -2.09 -16.28 -12.24
N VAL A 84 -0.79 -16.02 -12.28
CA VAL A 84 0.10 -16.03 -11.11
C VAL A 84 -0.38 -14.99 -10.10
N LEU A 85 -0.60 -13.74 -10.53
CA LEU A 85 -1.07 -12.66 -9.66
C LEU A 85 -2.44 -12.96 -9.02
N ARG A 86 -3.33 -13.62 -9.78
CA ARG A 86 -4.65 -14.04 -9.30
C ARG A 86 -4.54 -15.13 -8.21
N SER A 87 -3.66 -16.11 -8.38
CA SER A 87 -3.44 -17.14 -7.34
C SER A 87 -2.93 -16.53 -6.03
N LEU A 88 -2.08 -15.49 -6.10
CA LEU A 88 -1.56 -14.80 -4.92
C LEU A 88 -2.67 -14.10 -4.14
N MET A 89 -3.58 -13.38 -4.83
CA MET A 89 -4.72 -12.74 -4.17
C MET A 89 -5.60 -13.74 -3.43
N TYR A 90 -5.86 -14.91 -4.02
CA TYR A 90 -6.67 -15.94 -3.36
C TYR A 90 -5.96 -16.52 -2.14
N LYS A 91 -4.65 -16.72 -2.24
CA LYS A 91 -3.86 -17.34 -1.19
C LYS A 91 -3.69 -16.43 0.02
N PHE A 92 -3.45 -15.15 -0.22
CA PHE A 92 -3.27 -14.15 0.82
C PHE A 92 -4.57 -13.46 1.25
N LEU A 93 -5.70 -13.84 0.63
CA LEU A 93 -7.02 -13.24 0.85
C LEU A 93 -7.02 -11.70 0.71
N SER A 94 -6.05 -11.17 -0.03
CA SER A 94 -5.88 -9.73 -0.26
C SER A 94 -6.75 -9.27 -1.42
N ASN A 95 -7.38 -8.11 -1.26
CA ASN A 95 -8.18 -7.50 -2.33
C ASN A 95 -7.40 -6.47 -3.13
N LEU A 96 -6.23 -6.08 -2.65
CA LEU A 96 -5.28 -5.22 -3.31
C LEU A 96 -3.92 -5.90 -3.33
N ILE A 97 -3.25 -5.88 -4.47
CA ILE A 97 -1.83 -6.26 -4.57
C ILE A 97 -1.04 -5.10 -5.13
N ILE A 98 0.03 -4.75 -4.43
CA ILE A 98 1.08 -3.88 -4.93
C ILE A 98 2.24 -4.78 -5.37
N ILE A 99 2.48 -4.81 -6.68
CA ILE A 99 3.63 -5.50 -7.25
C ILE A 99 4.58 -4.50 -7.87
N GLY A 100 5.87 -4.74 -7.74
CA GLY A 100 6.86 -3.93 -8.43
C GLY A 100 8.18 -4.65 -8.63
N LYS A 101 9.11 -3.94 -9.25
CA LYS A 101 10.51 -4.35 -9.33
C LYS A 101 11.40 -3.13 -9.19
N ILE A 102 12.54 -3.32 -8.55
CA ILE A 102 13.56 -2.29 -8.42
C ILE A 102 14.80 -2.67 -9.21
N ASP A 103 15.19 -1.79 -10.12
CA ASP A 103 16.42 -1.86 -10.88
C ASP A 103 17.40 -0.76 -10.41
N TYR A 104 18.70 -1.06 -10.41
CA TYR A 104 19.74 -0.13 -9.97
C TYR A 104 20.66 0.23 -11.14
N ALA A 105 21.07 1.50 -11.20
CA ALA A 105 22.04 1.99 -12.16
C ALA A 105 23.05 2.93 -11.47
N ILE A 106 24.34 2.56 -11.49
CA ILE A 106 25.40 3.46 -11.05
C ILE A 106 25.53 4.58 -12.09
N SER A 107 25.05 5.76 -11.74
CA SER A 107 25.00 6.93 -12.62
C SER A 107 26.36 7.63 -12.71
N THR A 108 27.14 7.61 -11.64
CA THR A 108 28.52 8.12 -11.61
C THR A 108 29.28 7.42 -10.50
N GLN A 109 30.52 6.97 -10.77
CA GLN A 109 31.36 6.33 -9.75
C GLN A 109 32.28 7.35 -9.09
N LYS A 110 32.63 7.10 -7.82
CA LYS A 110 33.68 7.85 -7.15
C LYS A 110 34.99 7.72 -7.94
N GLY A 111 35.66 8.85 -8.17
CA GLY A 111 36.88 8.91 -8.97
C GLY A 111 36.65 9.03 -10.48
N ALA A 112 35.41 8.89 -10.96
CA ALA A 112 35.10 9.14 -12.37
C ALA A 112 35.38 10.61 -12.72
N ASP A 113 36.04 10.83 -13.85
CA ASP A 113 36.27 12.18 -14.38
C ASP A 113 34.93 12.77 -14.84
N VAL A 114 34.55 13.90 -14.24
CA VAL A 114 33.34 14.65 -14.60
C VAL A 114 33.67 15.88 -15.46
N GLY A 115 34.90 15.95 -15.96
CA GLY A 115 35.43 17.05 -16.77
C GLY A 115 36.24 18.04 -15.93
N TYR A 116 37.04 18.87 -16.63
CA TYR A 116 37.83 19.95 -16.05
C TYR A 116 38.85 19.51 -14.97
N GLY A 117 39.30 18.26 -15.01
CA GLY A 117 40.22 17.70 -14.02
C GLY A 117 39.57 17.46 -12.64
N ILE A 118 38.24 17.46 -12.58
CA ILE A 118 37.49 17.20 -11.36
C ILE A 118 37.03 15.74 -11.37
N SER A 119 37.38 15.02 -10.31
CA SER A 119 36.91 13.65 -10.10
C SER A 119 35.72 13.64 -9.14
N MET A 120 34.74 12.78 -9.41
CA MET A 120 33.56 12.66 -8.58
C MET A 120 33.93 12.19 -7.16
N PRO A 121 33.53 12.92 -6.09
CA PRO A 121 33.91 12.57 -4.72
C PRO A 121 33.10 11.42 -4.11
N PHE A 122 31.94 11.09 -4.71
CA PHE A 122 30.98 10.09 -4.23
C PHE A 122 30.50 9.19 -5.36
N ASN A 123 29.95 8.03 -5.00
CA ASN A 123 29.13 7.24 -5.91
C ASN A 123 27.73 7.84 -5.99
N ASN A 124 27.16 7.81 -7.18
CA ASN A 124 25.80 8.22 -7.47
C ASN A 124 25.05 7.03 -8.05
N VAL A 125 24.02 6.58 -7.36
CA VAL A 125 23.17 5.45 -7.75
C VAL A 125 21.76 5.96 -8.01
N THR A 126 21.24 5.65 -9.20
CA THR A 126 19.81 5.83 -9.51
C THR A 126 19.11 4.50 -9.31
N VAL A 127 18.00 4.55 -8.58
CA VAL A 127 17.14 3.41 -8.26
C VAL A 127 15.82 3.62 -8.98
N ARG A 128 15.39 2.63 -9.77
CA ARG A 128 14.18 2.72 -10.61
C ARG A 128 13.16 1.69 -10.16
N LEU A 129 12.00 2.16 -9.71
CA LEU A 129 10.84 1.31 -9.47
C LEU A 129 9.97 1.27 -10.72
N THR A 130 9.52 0.08 -11.10
CA THR A 130 8.33 -0.10 -11.95
C THR A 130 7.29 -0.86 -11.17
N TYR A 131 6.07 -0.34 -11.05
CA TYR A 131 5.04 -0.93 -10.19
C TYR A 131 3.66 -0.98 -10.85
N ARG A 132 2.81 -1.85 -10.30
CA ARG A 132 1.39 -1.95 -10.59
C ARG A 132 0.61 -2.18 -9.30
N ILE A 133 -0.54 -1.54 -9.18
CA ILE A 133 -1.53 -1.84 -8.15
C ILE A 133 -2.70 -2.53 -8.83
N VAL A 134 -3.04 -3.72 -8.35
CA VAL A 134 -4.09 -4.57 -8.92
C VAL A 134 -5.15 -4.85 -7.87
N THR A 135 -6.41 -4.86 -8.28
CA THR A 135 -7.55 -5.21 -7.41
C THR A 135 -8.53 -6.12 -8.13
N ARG A 136 -9.58 -6.54 -7.41
CA ARG A 136 -10.74 -7.23 -7.95
C ARG A 136 -11.92 -6.26 -8.05
N ASP A 137 -12.58 -6.27 -9.19
CA ASP A 137 -13.88 -5.62 -9.30
C ASP A 137 -14.99 -6.46 -8.62
N ALA A 138 -16.22 -5.93 -8.63
CA ALA A 138 -17.38 -6.61 -8.03
C ALA A 138 -17.71 -7.98 -8.67
N SER A 139 -17.21 -8.25 -9.89
CA SER A 139 -17.36 -9.54 -10.58
C SER A 139 -16.25 -10.54 -10.23
N GLY A 140 -15.27 -10.13 -9.42
CA GLY A 140 -14.08 -10.92 -9.10
C GLY A 140 -13.03 -10.91 -10.22
N LYS A 141 -13.18 -10.06 -11.24
CA LYS A 141 -12.20 -9.89 -12.31
C LYS A 141 -11.07 -8.98 -11.85
N MET A 142 -9.85 -9.34 -12.26
CA MET A 142 -8.65 -8.55 -11.99
C MET A 142 -8.65 -7.26 -12.82
N VAL A 143 -8.46 -6.13 -12.17
CA VAL A 143 -8.31 -4.82 -12.81
C VAL A 143 -7.08 -4.10 -12.27
N ILE A 144 -6.36 -3.42 -13.16
CA ILE A 144 -5.22 -2.59 -12.78
C ILE A 144 -5.75 -1.23 -12.33
N LEU A 145 -5.49 -0.86 -11.09
CA LEU A 145 -5.82 0.47 -10.57
C LEU A 145 -4.84 1.52 -11.06
N THR A 146 -3.55 1.19 -11.08
CA THR A 146 -2.50 2.05 -11.61
C THR A 146 -1.30 1.23 -12.01
N ALA A 147 -0.53 1.76 -12.95
CA ALA A 147 0.79 1.30 -13.32
C ALA A 147 1.68 2.53 -13.49
N GLY A 148 2.93 2.44 -13.04
CA GLY A 148 3.84 3.58 -13.10
C GLY A 148 5.29 3.18 -12.91
N ALA A 149 6.15 4.18 -13.05
CA ALA A 149 7.56 4.09 -12.72
C ALA A 149 7.97 5.35 -11.96
N GLU A 150 8.93 5.21 -11.04
CA GLU A 150 9.45 6.31 -10.24
C GLU A 150 10.94 6.09 -9.98
N GLU A 151 11.68 7.18 -9.79
CA GLU A 151 13.14 7.13 -9.59
C GLU A 151 13.58 7.82 -8.29
N GLY A 152 14.45 7.12 -7.57
CA GLY A 152 15.21 7.66 -6.44
C GLY A 152 16.68 7.80 -6.79
N LYS A 153 17.37 8.75 -6.15
CA LYS A 153 18.82 8.94 -6.31
C LYS A 153 19.48 8.97 -4.95
N GLY A 154 20.63 8.30 -4.85
CA GLY A 154 21.43 8.30 -3.63
C GLY A 154 22.90 8.57 -3.91
N LEU A 155 23.50 9.33 -3.00
CA LEU A 155 24.92 9.68 -3.00
C LEU A 155 25.56 9.11 -1.74
N ALA A 156 26.68 8.41 -1.88
CA ALA A 156 27.47 7.94 -0.75
C ALA A 156 28.91 7.58 -1.13
N MET A 157 29.74 7.26 -0.14
CA MET A 157 31.14 6.88 -0.33
C MET A 157 31.33 5.49 -0.94
N ASN A 158 30.42 4.56 -0.67
CA ASN A 158 30.31 3.22 -1.23
C ASN A 158 29.04 3.12 -2.10
N VAL A 159 28.93 2.05 -2.89
CA VAL A 159 27.79 1.87 -3.81
C VAL A 159 26.55 1.39 -3.05
N GLU A 160 26.77 0.60 -2.00
CA GLU A 160 25.74 0.02 -1.15
C GLU A 160 24.96 1.11 -0.39
N ASP A 161 25.64 2.04 0.29
CA ASP A 161 24.94 3.11 0.99
C ASP A 161 24.33 4.11 0.00
N ALA A 162 24.93 4.30 -1.18
CA ALA A 162 24.34 5.11 -2.24
C ALA A 162 23.04 4.47 -2.76
N ALA A 163 23.00 3.15 -2.91
CA ALA A 163 21.79 2.41 -3.26
C ALA A 163 20.73 2.49 -2.14
N ALA A 164 21.14 2.36 -0.87
CA ALA A 164 20.25 2.50 0.28
C ALA A 164 19.63 3.91 0.36
N ASN A 165 20.45 4.95 0.17
CA ASN A 165 19.98 6.34 0.10
C ASN A 165 19.01 6.55 -1.08
N GLY A 166 19.28 5.91 -2.22
CA GLY A 166 18.38 5.96 -3.38
C GLY A 166 17.04 5.28 -3.11
N LEU A 167 17.01 4.18 -2.35
CA LEU A 167 15.77 3.54 -1.90
C LEU A 167 14.98 4.41 -0.93
N ASN A 168 15.65 5.12 -0.02
CA ASN A 168 14.99 6.07 0.90
C ASN A 168 14.32 7.21 0.12
N ASP A 169 15.06 7.87 -0.78
CA ASP A 169 14.52 8.94 -1.64
C ASP A 169 13.34 8.43 -2.50
N LEU A 170 13.46 7.23 -3.06
CA LEU A 170 12.37 6.59 -3.80
C LEU A 170 11.14 6.34 -2.92
N SER A 171 11.32 5.85 -1.69
CA SER A 171 10.23 5.62 -0.74
C SER A 171 9.49 6.90 -0.40
N GLU A 172 10.20 7.99 -0.13
CA GLU A 172 9.61 9.29 0.17
C GLU A 172 8.73 9.79 -0.98
N LYS A 173 9.17 9.60 -2.22
CA LYS A 173 8.42 10.00 -3.42
C LYS A 173 7.22 9.12 -3.71
N ILE A 174 7.38 7.80 -3.67
CA ILE A 174 6.34 6.88 -4.15
C ILE A 174 5.24 6.61 -3.12
N SER A 175 5.58 6.65 -1.83
CA SER A 175 4.61 6.41 -0.76
C SER A 175 3.35 7.29 -0.88
N PRO A 176 3.43 8.63 -0.99
CA PRO A 176 2.23 9.47 -1.12
C PRO A 176 1.42 9.13 -2.37
N VAL A 177 2.08 8.81 -3.48
CA VAL A 177 1.41 8.42 -4.74
C VAL A 177 0.61 7.13 -4.54
N ILE A 178 1.20 6.11 -3.92
CA ILE A 178 0.48 4.85 -3.63
C ILE A 178 -0.68 5.11 -2.68
N MET A 179 -0.48 5.86 -1.60
CA MET A 179 -1.54 6.16 -0.62
C MET A 179 -2.72 6.89 -1.27
N GLU A 180 -2.44 7.88 -2.12
CA GLU A 180 -3.47 8.62 -2.84
C GLU A 180 -4.31 7.69 -3.75
N LYS A 181 -3.65 6.78 -4.47
CA LYS A 181 -4.34 5.83 -5.36
C LYS A 181 -5.21 4.84 -4.59
N LEU A 182 -4.73 4.34 -3.46
CA LEU A 182 -5.51 3.46 -2.59
C LEU A 182 -6.71 4.21 -1.99
N SER A 183 -6.51 5.41 -1.45
CA SER A 183 -7.58 6.24 -0.90
C SER A 183 -8.67 6.55 -1.93
N LYS A 184 -8.28 6.93 -3.15
CA LYS A 184 -9.21 7.16 -4.26
C LYS A 184 -10.01 5.91 -4.63
N HIS A 185 -9.35 4.75 -4.68
CA HIS A 185 -10.02 3.50 -4.98
C HIS A 185 -11.07 3.15 -3.91
N ILE A 186 -10.68 3.23 -2.64
CA ILE A 186 -11.55 2.96 -1.48
C ILE A 186 -12.77 3.89 -1.50
N THR A 187 -12.56 5.19 -1.73
CA THR A 187 -13.65 6.15 -1.86
C THR A 187 -14.56 5.83 -3.04
N GLY A 188 -14.00 5.38 -4.16
CA GLY A 188 -14.77 5.01 -5.36
C GLY A 188 -15.63 3.76 -5.20
N ILE A 189 -15.25 2.82 -4.33
CA ILE A 189 -16.01 1.59 -4.06
C ILE A 189 -16.96 1.72 -2.85
N ALA A 190 -16.99 2.89 -2.19
CA ALA A 190 -17.82 3.14 -1.03
C ALA A 190 -19.31 2.95 -1.31
N LYS A 191 -19.92 1.98 -0.61
CA LYS A 191 -21.35 1.75 -0.61
C LYS A 191 -22.02 2.76 0.31
N LYS A 192 -23.23 3.19 -0.07
CA LYS A 192 -24.09 3.99 0.79
C LYS A 192 -24.90 3.06 1.69
N ILE A 193 -24.70 3.17 3.00
CA ILE A 193 -25.37 2.38 4.03
C ILE A 193 -26.28 3.31 4.83
N ASN A 194 -27.56 2.96 4.93
CA ASN A 194 -28.51 3.69 5.76
C ASN A 194 -28.30 3.31 7.22
N VAL A 195 -27.89 4.27 8.05
CA VAL A 195 -27.67 4.08 9.49
C VAL A 195 -28.78 4.78 10.26
N THR A 196 -29.56 4.00 11.00
CA THR A 196 -30.60 4.51 11.91
C THR A 196 -30.12 4.37 13.34
N VAL A 197 -30.14 5.47 14.09
CA VAL A 197 -29.64 5.59 15.46
C VAL A 197 -30.82 5.91 16.37
N GLY A 198 -31.21 4.94 17.18
CA GLY A 198 -32.19 5.14 18.26
C GLY A 198 -31.56 5.90 19.43
N GLY A 199 -32.36 6.66 20.17
CA GLY A 199 -31.91 7.43 21.34
C GLY A 199 -31.46 8.87 21.02
N VAL A 200 -31.61 9.33 19.78
CA VAL A 200 -31.31 10.71 19.37
C VAL A 200 -32.58 11.56 19.46
N ASN A 201 -32.68 12.38 20.50
CA ASN A 201 -33.87 13.21 20.76
C ASN A 201 -33.65 14.69 20.46
N ASP A 202 -32.40 15.12 20.27
CA ASP A 202 -32.04 16.51 20.01
C ASP A 202 -30.88 16.63 19.01
N VAL A 203 -30.69 17.85 18.54
CA VAL A 203 -29.70 18.20 17.52
C VAL A 203 -28.26 18.02 18.02
N ASN A 204 -27.99 18.25 19.31
CA ASN A 204 -26.64 18.12 19.85
C ASN A 204 -26.22 16.65 19.88
N THR A 205 -27.11 15.76 20.32
CA THR A 205 -26.88 14.31 20.24
C THR A 205 -26.71 13.87 18.79
N ASN A 206 -27.47 14.44 17.85
CA ASN A 206 -27.34 14.10 16.43
C ASN A 206 -25.95 14.45 15.87
N PHE A 207 -25.41 15.62 16.22
CA PHE A 207 -24.05 16.01 15.85
C PHE A 207 -22.99 15.11 16.49
N ALA A 208 -23.12 14.79 17.78
CA ALA A 208 -22.20 13.88 18.46
C ALA A 208 -22.17 12.49 17.80
N VAL A 209 -23.34 11.97 17.42
CA VAL A 209 -23.47 10.72 16.68
C VAL A 209 -22.82 10.82 15.30
N LYS A 210 -23.06 11.92 14.57
CA LYS A 210 -22.46 12.16 13.25
C LYS A 210 -20.93 12.16 13.33
N ASP A 211 -20.35 12.86 14.30
CA ASP A 211 -18.90 12.93 14.51
C ASP A 211 -18.32 11.56 14.91
N ALA A 212 -19.05 10.80 15.73
CA ALA A 212 -18.66 9.45 16.08
C ALA A 212 -18.69 8.49 14.88
N LEU A 213 -19.71 8.60 14.00
CA LEU A 213 -19.78 7.85 12.76
C LEU A 213 -18.66 8.27 11.79
N GLN A 214 -18.40 9.57 11.64
CA GLN A 214 -17.37 10.12 10.75
C GLN A 214 -15.95 9.74 11.20
N SER A 215 -15.72 9.63 12.51
CA SER A 215 -14.45 9.16 13.09
C SER A 215 -14.30 7.63 13.10
N THR A 216 -15.29 6.88 12.60
CA THR A 216 -15.18 5.43 12.49
C THR A 216 -14.21 5.08 11.35
N ALA A 217 -13.32 4.12 11.58
CA ALA A 217 -12.33 3.70 10.60
C ALA A 217 -12.99 3.37 9.25
N TRP A 218 -12.41 3.89 8.16
CA TRP A 218 -12.86 3.69 6.77
C TRP A 218 -14.20 4.33 6.38
N VAL A 219 -14.84 5.07 7.28
CA VAL A 219 -15.96 5.92 6.89
C VAL A 219 -15.44 7.10 6.08
N THR A 220 -15.93 7.24 4.84
CA THR A 220 -15.48 8.29 3.91
C THR A 220 -16.37 9.52 3.96
N ASN A 221 -17.65 9.36 4.29
CA ASN A 221 -18.62 10.44 4.38
C ASN A 221 -19.82 10.02 5.23
N VAL A 222 -20.39 10.96 5.98
CA VAL A 222 -21.64 10.82 6.73
C VAL A 222 -22.60 11.94 6.34
N GLU A 223 -23.63 11.60 5.58
CA GLU A 223 -24.72 12.52 5.23
C GLU A 223 -25.85 12.39 6.25
N GLU A 224 -26.29 13.50 6.81
CA GLU A 224 -27.45 13.55 7.70
C GLU A 224 -28.73 13.70 6.86
N LYS A 225 -29.71 12.85 7.13
CA LYS A 225 -31.04 12.93 6.49
C LYS A 225 -32.08 13.51 7.42
N ASN A 226 -32.15 12.99 8.64
CA ASN A 226 -33.03 13.43 9.70
C ASN A 226 -32.34 13.19 11.06
N LEU A 227 -32.99 13.61 12.15
CA LEU A 227 -32.54 13.23 13.50
C LEU A 227 -32.47 11.70 13.63
N GLY A 228 -31.28 11.20 13.96
CA GLY A 228 -31.01 9.78 14.09
C GLY A 228 -30.94 9.01 12.76
N GLU A 229 -30.96 9.67 11.60
CA GLU A 229 -30.90 9.00 10.29
C GLU A 229 -29.73 9.54 9.45
N PHE A 230 -28.81 8.64 9.10
CA PHE A 230 -27.59 8.97 8.37
C PHE A 230 -27.41 8.05 7.16
N ILE A 231 -26.77 8.57 6.11
CA ILE A 231 -26.19 7.76 5.04
C ILE A 231 -24.68 7.77 5.21
N VAL A 232 -24.13 6.61 5.53
CA VAL A 232 -22.69 6.41 5.73
C VAL A 232 -22.11 5.81 4.45
N SER A 233 -21.08 6.47 3.90
CA SER A 233 -20.32 5.97 2.76
C SER A 233 -19.18 5.11 3.26
N TYR A 234 -19.27 3.80 3.00
CA TYR A 234 -18.36 2.80 3.54
C TYR A 234 -17.86 1.83 2.45
N PRO A 235 -16.55 1.69 2.24
CA PRO A 235 -15.92 0.86 1.19
C PRO A 235 -16.10 -0.64 1.37
N GLU A 236 -16.57 -1.05 2.55
CA GLU A 236 -16.48 -2.40 3.06
C GLU A 236 -17.86 -3.03 3.27
N ASN A 237 -17.89 -4.30 3.69
CA ASN A 237 -19.16 -4.93 4.10
C ASN A 237 -19.71 -4.26 5.37
N THR A 238 -21.03 -4.03 5.43
CA THR A 238 -21.74 -3.45 6.56
C THR A 238 -21.47 -4.18 7.89
N VAL A 239 -21.15 -5.47 7.86
CA VAL A 239 -20.72 -6.24 9.05
C VAL A 239 -19.50 -5.59 9.72
N TYR A 240 -18.53 -5.11 8.94
CA TYR A 240 -17.33 -4.46 9.47
C TYR A 240 -17.65 -3.09 10.05
N LEU A 241 -18.53 -2.32 9.39
CA LEU A 241 -19.02 -1.05 9.94
C LEU A 241 -19.70 -1.27 11.28
N ALA A 242 -20.58 -2.28 11.37
CA ALA A 242 -21.26 -2.64 12.61
C ALA A 242 -20.25 -3.01 13.71
N ASN A 243 -19.23 -3.81 13.38
CA ASN A 243 -18.18 -4.19 14.32
C ASN A 243 -17.37 -2.97 14.81
N SER A 244 -16.91 -2.09 13.90
CA SER A 244 -16.17 -0.89 14.26
C SER A 244 -16.98 0.08 15.12
N ILE A 245 -18.28 0.24 14.84
CA ILE A 245 -19.18 1.04 15.67
C ILE A 245 -19.39 0.39 17.04
N SER A 246 -19.53 -0.94 17.11
CA SER A 246 -19.74 -1.66 18.38
C SER A 246 -18.57 -1.60 19.36
N GLN A 247 -17.37 -1.25 18.86
CA GLN A 247 -16.20 -1.04 19.71
C GLN A 247 -16.24 0.29 20.46
N LYS A 248 -17.10 1.22 20.04
CA LYS A 248 -17.35 2.47 20.78
C LYS A 248 -18.37 2.19 21.89
N PRO A 249 -18.12 2.62 23.14
CA PRO A 249 -18.96 2.27 24.29
C PRO A 249 -20.38 2.84 24.19
N ASP A 250 -20.55 3.96 23.47
CA ASP A 250 -21.82 4.68 23.38
C ASP A 250 -22.79 4.07 22.35
N PHE A 251 -22.38 3.01 21.63
CA PHE A 251 -23.18 2.42 20.57
C PHE A 251 -23.43 0.94 20.78
N ARG A 252 -24.69 0.53 20.60
CA ARG A 252 -25.09 -0.86 20.58
C ARG A 252 -25.73 -1.23 19.24
N ILE A 253 -25.25 -2.30 18.62
CA ILE A 253 -25.83 -2.80 17.37
C ILE A 253 -27.15 -3.51 17.67
N LEU A 254 -28.23 -3.11 17.00
CA LEU A 254 -29.54 -3.75 17.09
C LEU A 254 -29.76 -4.74 15.94
N ASN A 255 -29.44 -4.32 14.71
CA ASN A 255 -29.60 -5.13 13.52
C ASN A 255 -28.75 -4.58 12.36
N PHE A 256 -28.38 -5.42 11.40
CA PHE A 256 -27.70 -5.00 10.17
C PHE A 256 -28.15 -5.82 8.97
N SER A 257 -28.06 -5.21 7.79
CA SER A 257 -28.19 -5.85 6.48
C SER A 257 -27.08 -5.33 5.57
N GLN A 258 -27.06 -5.76 4.30
CA GLN A 258 -26.07 -5.28 3.32
C GLN A 258 -26.12 -3.76 3.06
N TYR A 259 -27.27 -3.10 3.30
CA TYR A 259 -27.47 -1.68 2.99
C TYR A 259 -28.05 -0.88 4.15
N SER A 260 -28.24 -1.50 5.32
CA SER A 260 -28.82 -0.84 6.49
C SER A 260 -28.15 -1.27 7.77
N LEU A 261 -27.98 -0.36 8.72
CA LEU A 261 -27.49 -0.62 10.05
C LEU A 261 -28.39 0.10 11.07
N LYS A 262 -28.91 -0.63 12.04
CA LYS A 262 -29.69 -0.07 13.15
C LYS A 262 -28.87 -0.18 14.42
N ILE A 263 -28.63 0.97 15.05
CA ILE A 263 -27.86 1.08 16.29
C ILE A 263 -28.64 1.88 17.32
N MET A 264 -28.29 1.70 18.58
CA MET A 264 -28.81 2.48 19.70
C MET A 264 -27.66 3.30 20.27
N TYR A 265 -27.87 4.60 20.40
CA TYR A 265 -26.98 5.47 21.15
C TYR A 265 -27.37 5.43 22.62
N THR A 266 -26.44 5.01 23.46
CA THR A 266 -26.56 5.07 24.91
C THR A 266 -25.51 6.04 25.38
N GLU A 267 -25.92 7.22 25.82
CA GLU A 267 -25.02 8.16 26.49
C GLU A 267 -24.40 7.42 27.67
N ALA A 268 -23.09 7.18 27.63
CA ALA A 268 -22.40 6.61 28.77
C ALA A 268 -22.64 7.53 29.97
N VAL A 269 -23.35 7.02 30.97
CA VAL A 269 -23.41 7.65 32.29
C VAL A 269 -21.97 7.74 32.77
N LYS A 270 -21.42 8.95 32.81
CA LYS A 270 -20.11 9.26 33.36
C LYS A 270 -19.98 8.77 34.80
#